data_AF-A0A538BN88-F1
#
_entry.id   AF-A0A538BN88-F1
#
_cell.length_a   1.000
_cell.length_b   1.000
_cell.length_c   1.000
_cell.angle_alpha   90.00
_cell.angle_beta   90.00
_cell.angle_gamma   90.00
#
_symmetry.space_group_name_H-M   'P 1'
#
loop_
_entity.id
_entity.type
_entity.pdbx_description
1 polymer ?
#
loop_
_entity_poly.entity_id
_entity_poly.type
_entity_poly.pdbx_seq_one_letter_code
_entity_poly.pdbx_strand_id
1 'polypeptide(L)'
;MSTLVAILGLGFLILIHEAGHFFTARLVGMSPRRFYLGFPPALVKWERKGIEYGLGSIPLGGYVKIPGMHRPAPSDVDVYFARAISERPQLFPVTAALRRRLEEGDMEGAKPEVDALQRELAAALVSPGARRAADRGIQELRDGLGGDAYWRQRAWKKIAVIFAGPGTNLLLAIALFTILFMIGGGRATATVDDVLPSHPAAQAGLRPGDRIIEINGAPAAAGQIRDRIAASHGKPLVLVVVRDRRLKRIGPVRPKIEAGAYRLGFVLRGAGLGFPTAAWEAVKLTGRATGRIVTSLGSLVHRQGRKQISSPVGIVQGSSNAL
;
A
#
# COMPACT_ATOMS: atom_id res chain seq x y z
N MET A 1 4.63 -4.07 -19.54
CA MET A 1 4.79 -2.93 -18.61
C MET A 1 6.24 -2.93 -18.16
N SER A 2 7.00 -1.84 -18.35
CA SER A 2 8.43 -1.86 -18.02
C SER A 2 8.60 -2.01 -16.50
N THR A 3 9.55 -2.84 -16.08
CA THR A 3 9.90 -3.05 -14.67
C THR A 3 10.22 -1.74 -13.95
N LEU A 4 10.81 -0.78 -14.66
CA LEU A 4 11.06 0.58 -14.18
C LEU A 4 9.78 1.29 -13.72
N VAL A 5 8.70 1.24 -14.51
CA VAL A 5 7.42 1.88 -14.14
C VAL A 5 6.83 1.24 -12.89
N ALA A 6 6.95 -0.08 -12.74
CA ALA A 6 6.49 -0.78 -11.54
C ALA A 6 7.29 -0.36 -10.29
N ILE A 7 8.62 -0.24 -10.39
CA ILE A 7 9.49 0.20 -9.29
C ILE A 7 9.17 1.65 -8.90
N LEU A 8 9.04 2.55 -9.87
CA LEU A 8 8.70 3.96 -9.61
C LEU A 8 7.30 4.09 -9.00
N GLY A 9 6.32 3.33 -9.51
CA GLY A 9 4.97 3.31 -8.96
C GLY A 9 4.92 2.80 -7.52
N LEU A 10 5.66 1.73 -7.21
CA LEU A 10 5.78 1.22 -5.85
C LEU A 10 6.46 2.23 -4.92
N GLY A 11 7.58 2.83 -5.35
CA GLY A 11 8.28 3.85 -4.59
C GLY A 11 7.40 5.06 -4.29
N PHE A 12 6.60 5.51 -5.26
CA PHE A 12 5.63 6.59 -5.06
C PHE A 12 4.53 6.20 -4.06
N LEU A 13 3.99 4.98 -4.15
CA LEU A 13 2.98 4.50 -3.21
C LEU A 13 3.52 4.45 -1.76
N ILE A 14 4.75 3.97 -1.59
CA ILE A 14 5.42 3.94 -0.29
C ILE A 14 5.68 5.36 0.23
N LEU A 15 6.12 6.28 -0.63
CA LEU A 15 6.33 7.67 -0.25
C LEU A 15 5.05 8.29 0.31
N ILE A 16 3.91 8.09 -0.35
CA ILE A 16 2.61 8.60 0.11
C ILE A 16 2.20 7.94 1.44
N HIS A 17 2.45 6.64 1.59
CA HIS A 17 2.20 5.91 2.83
C HIS A 17 2.97 6.48 4.02
N GLU A 18 4.29 6.61 3.89
CA GLU A 18 5.16 7.16 4.93
C GLU A 18 4.83 8.63 5.20
N ALA A 19 4.50 9.40 4.15
CA ALA A 19 4.04 10.78 4.30
C ALA A 19 2.77 10.86 5.16
N GLY A 20 1.84 9.90 5.01
CA GLY A 20 0.66 9.81 5.86
C GLY A 20 1.01 9.72 7.35
N HIS A 21 1.86 8.78 7.72
CA HIS A 21 2.35 8.65 9.09
C HIS A 21 3.04 9.92 9.59
N PHE A 22 3.94 10.47 8.78
CA PHE A 22 4.72 11.66 9.11
C PHE A 22 3.86 12.90 9.37
N PHE A 23 2.97 13.23 8.43
CA PHE A 23 2.12 14.42 8.55
C PHE A 23 1.10 14.25 9.67
N THR A 24 0.53 13.06 9.83
CA THR A 24 -0.43 12.81 10.91
C THR A 24 0.23 12.90 12.28
N ALA A 25 1.45 12.36 12.43
CA ALA A 25 2.22 12.49 13.66
C ALA A 25 2.44 13.97 14.01
N ARG A 26 2.84 14.79 13.04
CA ARG A 26 3.00 16.24 13.24
C ARG A 26 1.69 16.94 13.61
N LEU A 27 0.58 16.59 12.95
CA LEU A 27 -0.74 17.18 13.22
C LEU A 27 -1.22 16.88 14.64
N VAL A 28 -0.92 15.70 15.18
CA VAL A 28 -1.29 15.33 16.56
C VAL A 28 -0.26 15.74 17.60
N GLY A 29 0.78 16.50 17.21
CA GLY A 29 1.78 17.07 18.11
C GLY A 29 2.97 16.14 18.45
N MET A 30 3.20 15.08 17.67
CA MET A 30 4.42 14.28 17.74
C MET A 30 5.45 14.81 16.72
N SER A 31 6.74 14.80 17.06
CA SER A 31 7.80 15.26 16.16
C SER A 31 8.62 14.08 15.64
N PRO A 32 8.33 13.54 14.43
CA PRO A 32 9.14 12.47 13.85
C PRO A 32 10.61 12.89 13.74
N ARG A 33 11.54 11.97 14.04
CA ARG A 33 12.98 12.21 13.99
C ARG A 33 13.61 11.82 12.67
N ARG A 34 12.99 10.89 11.93
CA ARG A 34 13.47 10.45 10.62
C ARG A 34 12.33 10.26 9.63
N PHE A 35 12.59 10.58 8.38
CA PHE A 35 11.74 10.28 7.23
C PHE A 35 12.59 9.72 6.10
N TYR A 36 12.44 8.44 5.79
CA TYR A 36 13.25 7.78 4.79
C TYR A 36 12.38 7.16 3.69
N LEU A 37 12.81 7.36 2.46
CA LEU A 37 12.35 6.59 1.31
C LEU A 37 13.42 5.54 0.98
N GLY A 38 13.07 4.27 0.99
CA GLY A 38 14.00 3.15 0.85
C GLY A 38 14.65 2.71 2.17
N PHE A 39 15.14 1.47 2.20
CA PHE A 39 15.85 0.92 3.35
C PHE A 39 17.35 1.27 3.34
N PRO A 40 17.99 1.30 4.52
CA PRO A 40 19.43 1.53 4.65
C PRO A 40 20.28 0.55 3.84
N PRO A 41 21.56 0.89 3.54
CA PRO A 41 22.25 2.15 3.87
C PRO A 41 21.69 3.38 3.14
N ALA A 42 21.90 4.57 3.72
CA ALA A 42 21.46 5.83 3.11
C ALA A 42 22.39 6.21 1.95
N LEU A 43 21.84 6.47 0.77
CA LEU A 43 22.54 7.08 -0.37
C LEU A 43 22.74 8.57 -0.14
N VAL A 44 21.68 9.25 0.29
CA VAL A 44 21.66 10.68 0.59
C VAL A 44 20.88 10.86 1.87
N LYS A 45 21.37 11.70 2.77
CA LYS A 45 20.63 12.12 3.96
C LYS A 45 20.94 13.58 4.28
N TRP A 46 19.96 14.28 4.81
CA TRP A 46 20.09 15.66 5.26
C TRP A 46 19.20 15.90 6.46
N GLU A 47 19.57 16.86 7.30
CA GLU A 47 18.79 17.23 8.47
C GLU A 47 18.12 18.58 8.26
N ARG A 48 16.81 18.66 8.55
CA ARG A 48 16.07 19.92 8.53
C ARG A 48 15.10 19.99 9.69
N LYS A 49 15.21 21.05 10.51
CA LYS A 49 14.35 21.29 11.69
C LYS A 49 14.31 20.10 12.67
N GLY A 50 15.46 19.46 12.90
CA GLY A 50 15.58 18.31 13.82
C GLY A 50 14.99 17.00 13.28
N ILE A 51 14.80 16.90 11.96
CA ILE A 51 14.31 15.72 11.27
C ILE A 51 15.34 15.32 10.23
N GLU A 52 15.82 14.07 10.31
CA GLU A 52 16.70 13.48 9.30
C GLU A 52 15.84 12.93 8.15
N TYR A 53 16.00 13.51 6.98
CA TYR A 53 15.43 13.01 5.73
C TYR A 53 16.48 12.21 4.99
N GLY A 54 16.08 11.10 4.36
CA GLY A 54 17.03 10.32 3.59
C GLY A 54 16.43 9.46 2.50
N LEU A 55 17.30 9.10 1.56
CA LEU A 55 17.04 8.13 0.50
C LEU A 55 17.93 6.91 0.74
N GLY A 56 17.31 5.76 0.99
CA GLY A 56 17.96 4.46 1.14
C GLY A 56 18.37 3.84 -0.19
N SER A 57 19.35 2.93 -0.16
CA SER A 57 19.84 2.23 -1.35
C SER A 57 18.88 1.15 -1.85
N ILE A 58 17.98 0.66 -1.00
CA ILE A 58 17.03 -0.40 -1.34
C ILE A 58 15.64 0.23 -1.52
N PRO A 59 15.06 0.24 -2.75
CA PRO A 59 13.82 0.95 -3.04
C PRO A 59 12.54 0.25 -2.55
N LEU A 60 12.66 -0.91 -1.90
CA LEU A 60 11.54 -1.76 -1.46
C LEU A 60 10.99 -1.39 -0.08
N GLY A 61 10.93 -0.11 0.26
CA GLY A 61 10.42 0.30 1.57
C GLY A 61 10.61 1.78 1.85
N GLY A 62 10.38 2.14 3.10
CA GLY A 62 10.50 3.47 3.67
C GLY A 62 10.22 3.36 5.16
N TYR A 63 10.56 4.39 5.93
CA TYR A 63 10.20 4.41 7.34
C TYR A 63 10.15 5.83 7.90
N VAL A 64 9.23 6.03 8.84
CA VAL A 64 9.17 7.21 9.70
C VAL A 64 9.53 6.83 11.13
N LYS A 65 10.59 7.43 11.68
CA LYS A 65 10.95 7.24 13.09
C LYS A 65 10.14 8.20 13.95
N ILE A 66 9.12 7.68 14.64
CA ILE A 66 8.32 8.42 15.62
C ILE A 66 9.02 8.29 16.99
N PRO A 67 9.17 9.40 17.75
CA PRO A 67 9.85 9.36 19.04
C PRO A 67 9.09 8.49 20.06
N GLY A 68 9.83 7.77 20.90
CA GLY A 68 9.28 7.07 22.07
C GLY A 68 8.22 6.03 21.73
N MET A 69 8.46 5.17 20.73
CA MET A 69 7.55 4.04 20.43
C MET A 69 7.40 3.09 21.62
N HIS A 70 8.45 2.98 22.44
CA HIS A 70 8.47 2.19 23.66
C HIS A 70 8.70 3.10 24.86
N ARG A 71 8.16 2.70 26.01
CA ARG A 71 8.42 3.36 27.28
C ARG A 71 9.86 3.03 27.71
N PRO A 72 10.70 4.03 28.03
CA PRO A 72 12.03 3.79 28.59
C PRO A 72 11.98 2.84 29.79
N ALA A 73 12.81 1.81 29.74
CA ALA A 73 12.90 0.77 30.75
C ALA A 73 14.32 0.67 31.32
N PRO A 74 14.49 0.17 32.55
CA PRO A 74 15.81 -0.04 33.16
C PRO A 74 16.74 -0.88 32.28
N SER A 75 16.19 -1.89 31.61
CA SER A 75 16.91 -2.76 30.67
C SER A 75 17.51 -2.02 29.48
N ASP A 76 16.97 -0.86 29.09
CA ASP A 76 17.55 -0.04 28.02
C ASP A 76 18.95 0.47 28.44
N VAL A 77 19.13 0.77 29.72
CA VAL A 77 20.43 1.20 30.25
C VAL A 77 21.45 0.06 30.09
N ASP A 78 21.05 -1.14 30.46
CA ASP A 78 21.90 -2.33 30.36
C ASP A 78 22.27 -2.63 28.89
N VAL A 79 21.30 -2.54 27.98
CA VAL A 79 21.51 -2.82 26.55
C VAL A 79 22.46 -1.81 25.89
N TYR A 80 22.27 -0.51 26.12
CA TYR A 80 23.02 0.52 25.40
C TYR A 80 24.36 0.86 26.03
N PHE A 81 24.50 0.72 27.36
CA PHE A 81 25.67 1.23 28.08
C PHE A 81 26.56 0.14 28.68
N ALA A 82 26.16 -1.15 28.70
CA ALA A 82 26.98 -2.22 29.30
C ALA A 82 28.44 -2.21 28.81
N ARG A 83 28.66 -2.07 27.50
CA ARG A 83 30.02 -2.03 26.93
C ARG A 83 30.79 -0.78 27.34
N ALA A 84 30.13 0.38 27.41
CA ALA A 84 30.77 1.61 27.85
C ALA A 84 31.16 1.52 29.33
N ILE A 85 30.31 0.94 30.17
CA ILE A 85 30.57 0.70 31.60
C ILE A 85 31.72 -0.29 31.79
N SER A 86 31.76 -1.39 31.01
CA SER A 86 32.85 -2.38 31.12
C SER A 86 34.22 -1.78 30.75
N GLU A 87 34.25 -0.88 29.76
CA GLU A 87 35.48 -0.20 29.35
C GLU A 87 35.85 0.96 30.30
N ARG A 88 34.84 1.59 30.93
CA ARG A 88 34.96 2.73 31.85
C ARG A 88 34.01 2.58 33.04
N PRO A 89 34.46 1.90 34.12
CA PRO A 89 33.64 1.71 35.32
C PRO A 89 33.19 3.02 36.00
N GLN A 90 33.86 4.14 35.74
CA GLN A 90 33.49 5.47 36.22
C GLN A 90 32.11 5.93 35.73
N LEU A 91 31.58 5.35 34.64
CA LEU A 91 30.23 5.62 34.15
C LEU A 91 29.14 4.92 34.99
N PHE A 92 29.51 3.95 35.82
CA PHE A 92 28.55 3.15 36.59
C PHE A 92 27.63 4.01 37.48
N PRO A 93 28.11 4.95 38.30
CA PRO A 93 27.24 5.72 39.21
C PRO A 93 26.13 6.49 38.47
N VAL A 94 26.44 7.14 37.35
CA VAL A 94 25.46 7.90 36.57
C VAL A 94 24.47 6.99 35.84
N THR A 95 24.93 5.84 35.31
CA THR A 95 24.02 4.85 34.72
C THR A 95 23.12 4.17 35.75
N ALA A 96 23.62 3.90 36.96
CA ALA A 96 22.84 3.34 38.06
C ALA A 96 21.77 4.32 38.55
N ALA A 97 22.10 5.61 38.65
CA ALA A 97 21.14 6.65 39.00
C ALA A 97 19.99 6.72 37.98
N LEU A 98 20.32 6.74 36.69
CA LEU A 98 19.34 6.69 35.60
C LEU A 98 18.47 5.43 35.68
N ARG A 99 19.10 4.25 35.82
CA ARG A 99 18.42 2.96 35.92
C ARG A 99 17.40 2.96 37.06
N ARG A 100 17.79 3.44 38.25
CA ARG A 100 16.91 3.55 39.42
C ARG A 100 15.70 4.47 39.15
N ARG A 101 15.91 5.64 38.52
CA ARG A 101 14.79 6.53 38.14
C ARG A 101 13.79 5.84 37.22
N LEU A 102 14.29 5.07 36.25
CA LEU A 102 13.43 4.31 35.34
C LEU A 102 12.69 3.16 36.07
N GLU A 103 13.33 2.49 37.03
CA GLU A 103 12.71 1.45 37.87
C GLU A 103 11.57 2.02 38.72
N GLU A 104 11.80 3.19 39.33
CA GLU A 104 10.81 3.92 40.13
C GLU A 104 9.68 4.52 39.26
N GLY A 105 9.83 4.50 37.94
CA GLY A 105 8.89 5.11 37.00
C GLY A 105 8.97 6.63 36.93
N ASP A 106 9.99 7.25 37.55
CA ASP A 106 10.25 8.68 37.58
C ASP A 106 10.89 9.18 36.26
N MET A 107 10.04 9.35 35.25
CA MET A 107 10.46 9.77 33.91
C MET A 107 10.96 11.22 33.87
N GLU A 108 10.47 12.09 34.76
CA GLU A 108 10.89 13.49 34.79
C GLU A 108 12.24 13.63 35.50
N GLY A 109 12.47 12.88 36.59
CA GLY A 109 13.77 12.76 37.23
C GLY A 109 14.82 12.01 36.41
N ALA A 110 14.40 11.15 35.47
CA ALA A 110 15.33 10.47 34.56
C ALA A 110 15.97 11.42 33.52
N LYS A 111 15.32 12.51 33.12
CA LYS A 111 15.83 13.46 32.12
C LYS A 111 17.20 14.07 32.48
N PRO A 112 17.40 14.67 33.68
CA PRO A 112 18.69 15.22 34.05
C PRO A 112 19.78 14.14 34.17
N GLU A 113 19.42 12.89 34.50
CA GLU A 113 20.37 11.77 34.55
C GLU A 113 20.86 11.39 33.14
N VAL A 114 19.99 11.44 32.12
CA VAL A 114 20.41 11.27 30.72
C VAL A 114 21.37 12.37 30.29
N ASP A 115 21.13 13.61 30.70
CA ASP A 115 22.02 14.74 30.39
C ASP A 115 23.38 14.62 31.10
N ALA A 116 23.38 14.16 32.36
CA ALA A 116 24.59 13.85 33.10
C ALA A 116 25.38 12.72 32.42
N LEU A 117 24.69 11.63 32.04
CA LEU A 117 25.30 10.51 31.34
C LEU A 117 25.93 10.95 30.02
N GLN A 118 25.27 11.83 29.26
CA GLN A 118 25.84 12.36 28.02
C GLN A 118 27.13 13.15 28.26
N ARG A 119 27.20 13.97 29.33
CA ARG A 119 28.41 14.74 29.68
C ARG A 119 29.56 13.81 30.08
N GLU A 120 29.31 12.86 30.96
CA GLU A 120 30.30 11.88 31.41
C GLU A 120 30.77 11.01 30.25
N LEU A 121 29.84 10.54 29.42
CA LEU A 121 30.16 9.78 28.22
C LEU A 121 31.01 10.63 27.28
N ALA A 122 30.74 11.92 27.07
CA ALA A 122 31.55 12.78 26.20
C ALA A 122 33.01 12.91 26.69
N ALA A 123 33.23 12.94 28.01
CA ALA A 123 34.58 12.96 28.60
C ALA A 123 35.28 11.59 28.57
N ALA A 124 34.53 10.49 28.50
CA ALA A 124 35.08 9.14 28.59
C ALA A 124 35.73 8.65 27.29
N LEU A 125 36.98 8.17 27.38
CA LEU A 125 37.66 7.48 26.27
C LEU A 125 37.15 6.03 26.14
N VAL A 126 36.13 5.80 25.31
CA VAL A 126 35.57 4.47 25.01
C VAL A 126 35.78 4.09 23.55
N SER A 127 35.68 2.81 23.23
CA SER A 127 35.81 2.29 21.86
C SER A 127 34.74 2.87 20.91
N PRO A 128 34.99 2.95 19.60
CA PRO A 128 34.01 3.47 18.63
C PRO A 128 32.71 2.65 18.58
N GLY A 129 32.77 1.36 18.91
CA GLY A 129 31.60 0.50 19.03
C GLY A 129 30.75 0.86 20.26
N ALA A 130 31.39 1.01 21.42
CA ALA A 130 30.74 1.42 22.66
C ALA A 130 30.12 2.82 22.53
N ARG A 131 30.86 3.78 21.95
CA ARG A 131 30.36 5.14 21.72
C ARG A 131 29.11 5.16 20.84
N ARG A 132 29.14 4.48 19.69
CA ARG A 132 27.95 4.41 18.79
C ARG A 132 26.74 3.75 19.45
N ALA A 133 26.94 2.76 20.31
CA ALA A 133 25.85 2.14 21.06
C ALA A 133 25.28 3.10 22.12
N ALA A 134 26.15 3.73 22.90
CA ALA A 134 25.77 4.65 23.96
C ALA A 134 25.11 5.93 23.42
N ASP A 135 25.63 6.52 22.34
CA ASP A 135 25.02 7.70 21.69
C ASP A 135 23.62 7.37 21.15
N ARG A 136 23.41 6.16 20.60
CA ARG A 136 22.07 5.68 20.23
C ARG A 136 21.17 5.54 21.44
N GLY A 137 21.67 4.97 22.54
CA GLY A 137 20.93 4.85 23.80
C GLY A 137 20.48 6.21 24.35
N ILE A 138 21.37 7.20 24.37
CA ILE A 138 21.03 8.58 24.77
C ILE A 138 19.92 9.15 23.87
N GLN A 139 20.01 8.97 22.56
CA GLN A 139 18.98 9.45 21.63
C GLN A 139 17.63 8.75 21.86
N GLU A 140 17.60 7.42 22.00
CA GLU A 140 16.36 6.66 22.25
C GLU A 140 15.73 7.04 23.60
N LEU A 141 16.53 7.21 24.65
CA LEU A 141 16.05 7.66 25.95
C LEU A 141 15.51 9.09 25.90
N ARG A 142 16.19 10.02 25.22
CA ARG A 142 15.68 11.38 25.02
C ARG A 142 14.36 11.40 24.26
N ASP A 143 14.27 10.61 23.19
CA ASP A 143 13.03 10.45 22.40
C ASP A 143 11.90 9.84 23.26
N GLY A 144 12.21 8.85 24.10
CA GLY A 144 11.25 8.17 24.97
C GLY A 144 10.80 8.98 26.17
N LEU A 145 11.66 9.83 26.74
CA LEU A 145 11.33 10.71 27.86
C LEU A 145 10.67 12.03 27.42
N GLY A 146 10.77 12.38 26.12
CA GLY A 146 10.13 13.56 25.53
C GLY A 146 8.61 13.59 25.72
N GLY A 147 8.02 14.79 25.82
CA GLY A 147 6.57 14.96 25.93
C GLY A 147 5.80 14.56 24.66
N ASP A 148 6.50 14.55 23.53
CA ASP A 148 6.04 14.10 22.21
C ASP A 148 6.21 12.59 22.00
N ALA A 149 6.72 11.84 22.99
CA ALA A 149 6.88 10.40 22.94
C ALA A 149 5.53 9.70 22.66
N TYR A 150 5.54 8.77 21.72
CA TYR A 150 4.35 8.04 21.28
C TYR A 150 3.65 7.31 22.43
N TRP A 151 4.39 6.64 23.30
CA TRP A 151 3.79 5.90 24.43
C TRP A 151 3.05 6.81 25.42
N ARG A 152 3.47 8.08 25.56
CA ARG A 152 2.82 9.10 26.41
C ARG A 152 1.55 9.69 25.78
N GLN A 153 1.33 9.50 24.47
CA GLN A 153 0.19 10.09 23.78
C GLN A 153 -1.13 9.37 24.11
N ARG A 154 -2.22 10.15 24.05
CA ARG A 154 -3.59 9.65 24.14
C ARG A 154 -3.84 8.57 23.07
N ALA A 155 -4.64 7.56 23.41
CA ALA A 155 -4.90 6.41 22.55
C ALA A 155 -5.37 6.79 21.14
N TRP A 156 -6.24 7.79 21.00
CA TRP A 156 -6.73 8.24 19.69
C TRP A 156 -5.61 8.81 18.80
N LYS A 157 -4.61 9.51 19.36
CA LYS A 157 -3.47 10.03 18.59
C LYS A 157 -2.62 8.90 18.04
N LYS A 158 -2.41 7.87 18.88
CA LYS A 158 -1.68 6.64 18.51
C LYS A 158 -2.39 5.91 17.37
N ILE A 159 -3.69 5.70 17.52
CA ILE A 159 -4.55 5.09 16.49
C ILE A 159 -4.49 5.90 15.19
N ALA A 160 -4.68 7.23 15.27
CA ALA A 160 -4.64 8.10 14.09
C ALA A 160 -3.33 7.94 13.32
N VAL A 161 -2.18 7.92 14.01
CA VAL A 161 -0.89 7.73 13.35
C VAL A 161 -0.74 6.33 12.77
N ILE A 162 -1.13 5.25 13.47
CA ILE A 162 -1.07 3.88 12.95
C ILE A 162 -1.89 3.74 11.65
N PHE A 163 -3.08 4.33 11.60
CA PHE A 163 -3.95 4.21 10.42
C PHE A 163 -3.62 5.21 9.31
N ALA A 164 -2.76 6.20 9.56
CA ALA A 164 -2.47 7.26 8.60
C ALA A 164 -1.83 6.77 7.30
N GLY A 165 -0.86 5.84 7.38
CA GLY A 165 -0.24 5.26 6.19
C GLY A 165 -1.24 4.49 5.32
N PRO A 166 -1.93 3.46 5.86
CA PRO A 166 -2.98 2.76 5.10
C PRO A 166 -4.10 3.68 4.62
N GLY A 167 -4.52 4.63 5.45
CA GLY A 167 -5.58 5.59 5.13
C GLY A 167 -5.22 6.51 3.96
N THR A 168 -4.00 7.04 3.91
CA THR A 168 -3.54 7.86 2.78
C THR A 168 -3.44 7.07 1.48
N ASN A 169 -3.01 5.80 1.53
CA ASN A 169 -3.04 4.93 0.35
C ASN A 169 -4.48 4.65 -0.13
N LEU A 170 -5.43 4.50 0.79
CA LEU A 170 -6.85 4.34 0.45
C LEU A 170 -7.39 5.59 -0.25
N LEU A 171 -7.07 6.77 0.27
CA LEU A 171 -7.43 8.05 -0.32
C LEU A 171 -6.81 8.22 -1.71
N LEU A 172 -5.53 7.88 -1.87
CA LEU A 172 -4.86 7.89 -3.17
C LEU A 172 -5.55 6.95 -4.16
N ALA A 173 -5.90 5.73 -3.74
CA ALA A 173 -6.61 4.78 -4.60
C ALA A 173 -7.98 5.31 -5.04
N ILE A 174 -8.73 5.92 -4.12
CA ILE A 174 -10.01 6.56 -4.45
C ILE A 174 -9.81 7.70 -5.46
N ALA A 175 -8.81 8.56 -5.26
CA ALA A 175 -8.52 9.65 -6.19
C ALA A 175 -8.13 9.14 -7.59
N LEU A 176 -7.24 8.15 -7.66
CA LEU A 176 -6.80 7.55 -8.92
C LEU A 176 -7.96 6.86 -9.66
N PHE A 177 -8.78 6.09 -8.96
CA PHE A 177 -9.96 5.45 -9.57
C PHE A 177 -11.03 6.46 -9.98
N THR A 178 -11.18 7.57 -9.23
CA THR A 178 -12.09 8.65 -9.62
C THR A 178 -11.65 9.23 -10.97
N ILE A 179 -10.37 9.55 -11.12
CA ILE A 179 -9.81 10.05 -12.39
C ILE A 179 -9.99 9.01 -13.50
N LEU A 180 -9.69 7.73 -13.23
CA LEU A 180 -9.87 6.66 -14.20
C LEU A 180 -11.33 6.53 -14.68
N PHE A 181 -12.29 6.64 -13.76
CA PHE A 181 -13.72 6.60 -14.10
C PHE A 181 -14.18 7.84 -14.87
N MET A 182 -13.57 9.00 -14.65
CA MET A 182 -13.87 10.22 -15.40
C MET A 182 -13.34 10.17 -16.84
N ILE A 183 -12.18 9.58 -17.11
CA ILE A 183 -11.58 9.58 -18.45
C ILE A 183 -12.11 8.49 -19.40
N GLY A 184 -12.84 7.49 -18.89
CA GLY A 184 -13.42 6.44 -19.74
C GLY A 184 -13.69 5.10 -19.07
N GLY A 185 -13.23 4.89 -17.84
CA GLY A 185 -13.45 3.62 -17.12
C GLY A 185 -14.87 3.46 -16.53
N GLY A 186 -15.72 4.48 -16.62
CA GLY A 186 -16.89 4.62 -15.77
C GLY A 186 -18.15 3.89 -16.23
N ARG A 187 -18.51 3.96 -17.52
CA ARG A 187 -19.63 3.20 -18.10
C ARG A 187 -19.26 2.62 -19.46
N ALA A 188 -19.55 1.34 -19.67
CA ALA A 188 -19.56 0.78 -21.02
C ALA A 188 -20.74 1.39 -21.80
N THR A 189 -20.47 1.89 -23.01
CA THR A 189 -21.53 2.25 -23.95
C THR A 189 -21.85 1.07 -24.86
N ALA A 190 -23.00 1.10 -25.54
CA ALA A 190 -23.34 0.08 -26.53
C ALA A 190 -22.70 0.37 -27.91
N THR A 191 -21.80 1.35 -27.97
CA THR A 191 -21.10 1.75 -29.19
C THR A 191 -19.81 0.96 -29.32
N VAL A 192 -19.58 0.38 -30.49
CA VAL A 192 -18.35 -0.32 -30.84
C VAL A 192 -17.24 0.71 -31.04
N ASP A 193 -16.15 0.57 -30.29
CA ASP A 193 -14.97 1.42 -30.42
C ASP A 193 -13.96 0.85 -31.41
N ASP A 194 -13.71 -0.47 -31.30
CA ASP A 194 -12.77 -1.18 -32.15
C ASP A 194 -13.24 -2.62 -32.43
N VAL A 195 -12.82 -3.19 -33.55
CA VAL A 195 -13.16 -4.56 -33.97
C VAL A 195 -11.87 -5.29 -34.36
N LEU A 196 -11.62 -6.43 -33.72
CA LEU A 196 -10.41 -7.21 -33.95
C LEU A 196 -10.46 -7.90 -35.34
N PRO A 197 -9.50 -7.66 -36.24
CA PRO A 197 -9.59 -8.07 -37.65
C PRO A 197 -9.77 -9.58 -37.90
N SER A 198 -9.23 -10.44 -37.02
CA SER A 198 -9.28 -11.90 -37.17
C SER A 198 -10.50 -12.57 -36.50
N HIS A 199 -11.41 -11.76 -35.94
CA HIS A 199 -12.50 -12.24 -35.10
C HIS A 199 -13.86 -12.28 -35.80
N PRO A 200 -14.84 -13.06 -35.28
CA PRO A 200 -16.15 -13.22 -35.90
C PRO A 200 -16.91 -11.90 -36.14
N ALA A 201 -16.73 -10.89 -35.28
CA ALA A 201 -17.37 -9.58 -35.45
C ALA A 201 -16.90 -8.85 -36.72
N ALA A 202 -15.60 -8.91 -37.06
CA ALA A 202 -15.06 -8.31 -38.27
C ALA A 202 -15.62 -9.01 -39.52
N GLN A 203 -15.63 -10.35 -39.51
CA GLN A 203 -16.17 -11.16 -40.61
C GLN A 203 -17.67 -10.93 -40.84
N ALA A 204 -18.40 -10.65 -39.78
CA ALA A 204 -19.82 -10.31 -39.84
C ALA A 204 -20.09 -8.88 -40.34
N GLY A 205 -19.05 -8.05 -40.48
CA GLY A 205 -19.16 -6.68 -40.95
C GLY A 205 -19.54 -5.67 -39.87
N LEU A 206 -19.34 -6.00 -38.58
CA LEU A 206 -19.40 -5.03 -37.48
C LEU A 206 -18.27 -4.01 -37.66
N ARG A 207 -18.53 -2.73 -37.40
CA ARG A 207 -17.56 -1.63 -37.59
C ARG A 207 -17.49 -0.73 -36.36
N PRO A 208 -16.33 -0.08 -36.12
CA PRO A 208 -16.24 1.05 -35.20
C PRO A 208 -17.35 2.08 -35.48
N GLY A 209 -17.99 2.58 -34.42
CA GLY A 209 -19.13 3.50 -34.47
C GLY A 209 -20.51 2.85 -34.47
N ASP A 210 -20.61 1.53 -34.68
CA ASP A 210 -21.89 0.81 -34.58
C ASP A 210 -22.45 0.87 -33.16
N ARG A 211 -23.72 1.23 -33.00
CA ARG A 211 -24.41 1.12 -31.71
C ARG A 211 -25.28 -0.12 -31.66
N ILE A 212 -24.90 -1.12 -30.87
CA ILE A 212 -25.67 -2.34 -30.66
C ILE A 212 -26.94 -2.00 -29.87
N ILE A 213 -28.10 -2.38 -30.39
CA ILE A 213 -29.39 -2.15 -29.73
C ILE A 213 -30.11 -3.46 -29.41
N GLU A 214 -29.87 -4.54 -30.16
CA GLU A 214 -30.48 -5.85 -29.91
C GLU A 214 -29.51 -7.00 -30.17
N ILE A 215 -29.73 -8.09 -29.45
CA ILE A 215 -29.05 -9.38 -29.64
C ILE A 215 -30.13 -10.46 -29.63
N ASN A 216 -30.23 -11.24 -30.72
CA ASN A 216 -31.25 -12.28 -30.92
C ASN A 216 -32.69 -11.79 -30.74
N GLY A 217 -32.99 -10.58 -31.24
CA GLY A 217 -34.34 -10.00 -31.19
C GLY A 217 -34.74 -9.43 -29.82
N ALA A 218 -33.85 -9.44 -28.83
CA ALA A 218 -34.08 -8.81 -27.54
C ALA A 218 -33.24 -7.54 -27.38
N PRO A 219 -33.79 -6.42 -26.86
CA PRO A 219 -33.04 -5.19 -26.58
C PRO A 219 -31.85 -5.43 -25.65
N ALA A 220 -30.67 -4.93 -25.99
CA ALA A 220 -29.44 -5.18 -25.24
C ALA A 220 -28.82 -3.86 -24.75
N ALA A 221 -28.86 -3.64 -23.43
CA ALA A 221 -28.13 -2.54 -22.81
C ALA A 221 -26.61 -2.82 -22.82
N ALA A 222 -25.79 -1.76 -22.79
CA ALA A 222 -24.33 -1.88 -22.88
C ALA A 222 -23.71 -2.91 -21.91
N GLY A 223 -24.17 -2.94 -20.65
CA GLY A 223 -23.70 -3.90 -19.64
C GLY A 223 -24.13 -5.34 -19.90
N GLN A 224 -25.21 -5.57 -20.66
CA GLN A 224 -25.77 -6.89 -20.94
C GLN A 224 -25.18 -7.55 -22.20
N ILE A 225 -24.49 -6.77 -23.05
CA ILE A 225 -23.97 -7.27 -24.34
C ILE A 225 -23.03 -8.45 -24.12
N ARG A 226 -22.11 -8.36 -23.15
CA ARG A 226 -21.14 -9.43 -22.85
C ARG A 226 -21.84 -10.69 -22.32
N ASP A 227 -22.74 -10.53 -21.37
CA ASP A 227 -23.45 -11.65 -20.75
C ASP A 227 -24.33 -12.40 -21.77
N ARG A 228 -24.96 -11.69 -22.69
CA ARG A 228 -25.77 -12.31 -23.76
C ARG A 228 -24.93 -13.04 -24.80
N ILE A 229 -23.73 -12.53 -25.12
CA ILE A 229 -22.80 -13.27 -25.97
C ILE A 229 -22.33 -14.54 -25.27
N ALA A 230 -22.01 -14.46 -23.96
CA ALA A 230 -21.63 -15.63 -23.17
C ALA A 230 -22.75 -16.68 -23.09
N ALA A 231 -23.99 -16.23 -22.86
CA ALA A 231 -25.19 -17.08 -22.78
C ALA A 231 -25.59 -17.75 -24.11
N SER A 232 -24.97 -17.37 -25.23
CA SER A 232 -25.19 -18.05 -26.51
C SER A 232 -24.63 -19.47 -26.53
N HIS A 233 -23.68 -19.80 -25.64
CA HIS A 233 -22.96 -21.07 -25.62
C HIS A 233 -22.40 -21.47 -26.99
N GLY A 234 -21.89 -20.49 -27.76
CA GLY A 234 -21.30 -20.72 -29.09
C GLY A 234 -22.33 -20.94 -30.21
N LYS A 235 -23.64 -20.78 -29.93
CA LYS A 235 -24.68 -20.73 -30.95
C LYS A 235 -24.58 -19.42 -31.73
N PRO A 236 -24.92 -19.40 -33.03
CA PRO A 236 -24.91 -18.18 -33.81
C PRO A 236 -25.86 -17.12 -33.25
N LEU A 237 -25.41 -15.86 -33.27
CA LEU A 237 -26.12 -14.69 -32.75
C LEU A 237 -26.42 -13.71 -33.88
N VAL A 238 -27.57 -13.05 -33.85
CA VAL A 238 -27.87 -11.92 -34.73
C VAL A 238 -27.83 -10.64 -33.89
N LEU A 239 -27.02 -9.68 -34.33
CA LEU A 239 -26.94 -8.35 -33.72
C LEU A 239 -27.76 -7.36 -34.56
N VAL A 240 -28.49 -6.47 -33.90
CA VAL A 240 -29.07 -5.28 -34.56
C VAL A 240 -28.30 -4.07 -34.07
N VAL A 241 -27.73 -3.32 -35.04
CA VAL A 241 -26.92 -2.14 -34.77
C VAL A 241 -27.51 -0.93 -35.47
N VAL A 242 -27.30 0.25 -34.89
CA VAL A 242 -27.53 1.53 -35.55
C VAL A 242 -26.21 1.97 -36.17
N ARG A 243 -26.19 2.11 -37.50
CA ARG A 243 -25.09 2.69 -38.29
C ARG A 243 -25.66 3.76 -39.21
N ASP A 244 -25.10 4.97 -39.17
CA ASP A 244 -25.56 6.11 -40.00
C ASP A 244 -27.07 6.39 -39.84
N ARG A 245 -27.58 6.31 -38.60
CA ARG A 245 -29.01 6.44 -38.23
C ARG A 245 -29.94 5.38 -38.84
N ARG A 246 -29.41 4.34 -39.47
CA ARG A 246 -30.19 3.20 -40.00
C ARG A 246 -29.94 1.94 -39.19
N LEU A 247 -30.97 1.10 -39.08
CA LEU A 247 -30.85 -0.22 -38.50
C LEU A 247 -30.14 -1.16 -39.49
N LYS A 248 -29.11 -1.86 -39.02
CA LYS A 248 -28.43 -2.92 -39.75
C LYS A 248 -28.45 -4.19 -38.93
N ARG A 249 -28.82 -5.31 -39.56
CA ARG A 249 -28.70 -6.64 -38.99
C ARG A 249 -27.32 -7.19 -39.35
N ILE A 250 -26.60 -7.66 -38.34
CA ILE A 250 -25.24 -8.21 -38.45
C ILE A 250 -25.30 -9.66 -37.98
N GLY A 251 -24.88 -10.59 -38.84
CA GLY A 251 -24.88 -12.02 -38.57
C GLY A 251 -25.86 -12.83 -39.43
N PRO A 252 -26.03 -14.13 -39.12
CA PRO A 252 -25.63 -14.80 -37.88
C PRO A 252 -24.11 -14.88 -37.66
N VAL A 253 -23.66 -14.54 -36.45
CA VAL A 253 -22.24 -14.54 -36.05
C VAL A 253 -22.01 -15.59 -34.99
N ARG A 254 -21.03 -16.47 -35.18
CA ARG A 254 -20.69 -17.50 -34.19
C ARG A 254 -19.57 -17.03 -33.26
N PRO A 255 -19.80 -16.97 -31.92
CA PRO A 255 -18.73 -16.64 -30.97
C PRO A 255 -17.63 -17.70 -30.96
N LYS A 256 -16.38 -17.25 -30.78
CA LYS A 256 -15.22 -18.12 -30.53
C LYS A 256 -14.89 -18.12 -29.04
N ILE A 257 -14.38 -19.24 -28.54
CA ILE A 257 -13.89 -19.32 -27.17
C ILE A 257 -12.48 -18.72 -27.12
N GLU A 258 -12.30 -17.72 -26.27
CA GLU A 258 -11.00 -17.12 -25.99
C GLU A 258 -10.83 -16.94 -24.48
N ALA A 259 -9.73 -17.47 -23.95
CA ALA A 259 -9.43 -17.45 -22.51
C ALA A 259 -10.62 -17.93 -21.65
N GLY A 260 -11.32 -18.99 -22.10
CA GLY A 260 -12.45 -19.59 -21.38
C GLY A 260 -13.79 -18.87 -21.51
N ALA A 261 -13.91 -17.81 -22.33
CA ALA A 261 -15.16 -17.09 -22.54
C ALA A 261 -15.54 -16.97 -24.03
N TYR A 262 -16.83 -17.01 -24.34
CA TYR A 262 -17.32 -16.76 -25.70
C TYR A 262 -17.18 -15.28 -26.05
N ARG A 263 -16.47 -14.98 -27.15
CA ARG A 263 -16.20 -13.63 -27.63
C ARG A 263 -16.48 -13.50 -29.13
N LEU A 264 -16.93 -12.31 -29.51
CA LEU A 264 -17.07 -11.91 -30.91
C LEU A 264 -15.88 -11.07 -31.40
N GLY A 265 -15.04 -10.56 -30.49
CA GLY A 265 -13.81 -9.80 -30.82
C GLY A 265 -14.04 -8.34 -31.19
N PHE A 266 -14.71 -7.60 -30.32
CA PHE A 266 -14.85 -6.15 -30.43
C PHE A 266 -14.71 -5.49 -29.05
N VAL A 267 -14.36 -4.21 -29.04
CA VAL A 267 -14.23 -3.37 -27.85
C VAL A 267 -15.40 -2.38 -27.84
N LEU A 268 -16.07 -2.24 -26.70
CA LEU A 268 -17.11 -1.22 -26.50
C LEU A 268 -16.45 0.07 -26.02
N ARG A 269 -16.92 1.20 -26.55
CA ARG A 269 -16.45 2.53 -26.15
C ARG A 269 -16.82 2.77 -24.70
N GLY A 270 -15.82 3.12 -23.89
CA GLY A 270 -16.03 3.61 -22.53
C GLY A 270 -16.48 5.06 -22.55
N ALA A 271 -17.43 5.41 -21.69
CA ALA A 271 -17.77 6.79 -21.40
C ALA A 271 -17.32 7.13 -19.97
N GLY A 272 -16.76 8.33 -19.83
CA GLY A 272 -16.47 8.93 -18.54
C GLY A 272 -17.72 9.11 -17.68
N LEU A 273 -17.56 8.97 -16.37
CA LEU A 273 -18.56 9.37 -15.39
C LEU A 273 -18.33 10.82 -14.94
N GLY A 274 -19.40 11.51 -14.54
CA GLY A 274 -19.27 12.82 -13.89
C GLY A 274 -18.60 12.69 -12.51
N PHE A 275 -17.94 13.75 -12.03
CA PHE A 275 -17.13 13.69 -10.79
C PHE A 275 -17.85 13.05 -9.58
N PRO A 276 -19.09 13.43 -9.20
CA PRO A 276 -19.76 12.84 -8.04
C PRO A 276 -20.01 11.34 -8.20
N THR A 277 -20.37 10.90 -9.40
CA THR A 277 -20.64 9.48 -9.67
C THR A 277 -19.35 8.68 -9.77
N ALA A 278 -18.31 9.24 -10.41
CA ALA A 278 -16.97 8.65 -10.48
C ALA A 278 -16.36 8.46 -9.08
N ALA A 279 -16.45 9.48 -8.22
CA ALA A 279 -15.95 9.41 -6.85
C ALA A 279 -16.68 8.34 -6.03
N TRP A 280 -18.00 8.26 -6.18
CA TRP A 280 -18.80 7.23 -5.51
C TRP A 280 -18.48 5.81 -6.01
N GLU A 281 -18.31 5.62 -7.31
CA GLU A 281 -17.87 4.33 -7.86
C GLU A 281 -16.46 3.95 -7.38
N ALA A 282 -15.55 4.93 -7.28
CA ALA A 282 -14.21 4.72 -6.74
C ALA A 282 -14.25 4.24 -5.28
N VAL A 283 -15.06 4.89 -4.43
CA VAL A 283 -15.27 4.45 -3.03
C VAL A 283 -15.82 3.03 -2.98
N LYS A 284 -16.84 2.70 -3.77
CA LYS A 284 -17.43 1.35 -3.81
C LYS A 284 -16.46 0.30 -4.33
N LEU A 285 -15.65 0.63 -5.34
CA LEU A 285 -14.64 -0.28 -5.89
C LEU A 285 -13.57 -0.56 -4.83
N THR A 286 -13.02 0.51 -4.23
CA THR A 286 -11.98 0.42 -3.21
C THR A 286 -12.50 -0.36 -2.00
N GLY A 287 -13.70 -0.06 -1.49
CA GLY A 287 -14.30 -0.77 -0.37
C GLY A 287 -14.53 -2.27 -0.65
N ARG A 288 -15.01 -2.62 -1.84
CA ARG A 288 -15.15 -4.04 -2.25
C ARG A 288 -13.79 -4.74 -2.37
N ALA A 289 -12.79 -4.06 -2.93
CA ALA A 289 -11.44 -4.61 -3.05
C ALA A 289 -10.81 -4.86 -1.68
N THR A 290 -10.86 -3.87 -0.78
CA THR A 290 -10.39 -4.00 0.61
C THR A 290 -11.15 -5.11 1.34
N GLY A 291 -12.47 -5.16 1.22
CA GLY A 291 -13.31 -6.21 1.82
C GLY A 291 -12.91 -7.61 1.34
N ARG A 292 -12.67 -7.79 0.04
CA ARG A 292 -12.16 -9.07 -0.50
C ARG A 292 -10.83 -9.46 0.12
N ILE A 293 -9.87 -8.54 0.18
CA ILE A 293 -8.56 -8.80 0.80
C ILE A 293 -8.73 -9.24 2.26
N VAL A 294 -9.54 -8.52 3.04
CA VAL A 294 -9.81 -8.87 4.44
C VAL A 294 -10.46 -10.26 4.56
N THR A 295 -11.47 -10.55 3.75
CA THR A 295 -12.12 -11.87 3.76
C THR A 295 -11.17 -12.98 3.30
N SER A 296 -10.31 -12.74 2.30
CA SER A 296 -9.30 -13.69 1.85
C SER A 296 -8.28 -13.98 2.95
N LEU A 297 -7.74 -12.96 3.62
CA LEU A 297 -6.85 -13.14 4.77
C LEU A 297 -7.54 -13.88 5.93
N GLY A 298 -8.79 -13.54 6.25
CA GLY A 298 -9.58 -14.23 7.27
C GLY A 298 -9.84 -15.70 6.93
N SER A 299 -10.01 -16.02 5.65
CA SER A 299 -10.19 -17.40 5.19
C SER A 299 -8.93 -18.26 5.37
N LEU A 300 -7.72 -17.68 5.31
CA LEU A 300 -6.45 -18.38 5.56
C LEU A 300 -6.29 -18.83 7.02
N VAL A 301 -6.89 -18.09 7.95
CA VAL A 301 -6.90 -18.43 9.39
C VAL A 301 -7.90 -19.54 9.68
N HIS A 302 -9.00 -19.63 8.90
CA HIS A 302 -9.99 -20.69 9.04
C HIS A 302 -9.53 -22.00 8.37
N ARG A 303 -9.88 -23.14 8.97
CA ARG A 303 -9.44 -24.50 8.58
C ARG A 303 -9.68 -24.87 7.10
N GLN A 304 -10.61 -24.18 6.43
CA GLN A 304 -10.92 -24.38 5.01
C GLN A 304 -9.92 -23.69 4.05
N GLY A 305 -9.29 -22.58 4.42
CA GLY A 305 -8.30 -21.89 3.58
C GLY A 305 -6.94 -22.58 3.54
N ARG A 306 -6.58 -23.34 4.58
CA ARG A 306 -5.33 -24.14 4.61
C ARG A 306 -5.24 -25.19 3.50
N LYS A 307 -6.37 -25.65 2.96
CA LYS A 307 -6.41 -26.59 1.84
C LYS A 307 -6.09 -25.96 0.47
N GLN A 308 -6.09 -24.63 0.38
CA GLN A 308 -5.79 -23.87 -0.85
C GLN A 308 -4.35 -23.31 -0.85
N ILE A 309 -3.64 -23.43 0.26
CA ILE A 309 -2.22 -23.08 0.36
C ILE A 309 -1.46 -24.32 -0.10
N SER A 310 -0.77 -24.23 -1.23
CA SER A 310 0.07 -25.32 -1.72
C SER A 310 1.08 -25.69 -0.64
N SER A 311 0.97 -26.91 -0.10
CA SER A 311 1.95 -27.43 0.83
C SER A 311 3.29 -27.63 0.11
N PRO A 312 4.42 -27.76 0.83
CA PRO A 312 5.70 -28.14 0.21
C PRO A 312 5.58 -29.40 -0.67
N VAL A 313 4.70 -30.34 -0.28
CA VAL A 313 4.35 -31.54 -1.06
C VAL A 313 3.54 -31.20 -2.31
N GLY A 314 2.58 -30.26 -2.23
CA GLY A 314 1.77 -29.81 -3.37
C GLY A 314 2.55 -29.04 -4.45
N ILE A 315 3.61 -28.32 -4.06
CA ILE A 315 4.52 -27.63 -5.00
C ILE A 315 5.35 -28.67 -5.80
N VAL A 316 5.80 -29.74 -5.14
CA VAL A 316 6.53 -30.83 -5.79
C VAL A 316 5.62 -31.61 -6.74
N GLN A 317 4.39 -31.92 -6.32
CA GLN A 317 3.42 -32.64 -7.17
C GLN A 317 3.02 -31.85 -8.43
N GLY A 318 2.87 -30.53 -8.31
CA GLY A 318 2.58 -29.65 -9.45
C GLY A 318 3.76 -29.53 -10.44
N SER A 319 4.99 -29.73 -9.96
CA SER A 319 6.20 -29.73 -10.80
C SER A 319 6.38 -31.06 -11.52
N SER A 320 6.00 -32.19 -10.90
CA SER A 320 6.05 -33.51 -11.53
C SER A 320 4.98 -33.73 -12.61
N ASN A 321 3.87 -32.98 -12.61
CA ASN A 321 2.87 -33.04 -13.68
C ASN A 321 3.16 -32.11 -14.86
N ALA A 322 4.28 -31.36 -14.81
CA ALA A 322 4.73 -30.44 -15.85
C ALA A 322 5.98 -30.94 -16.61
N LEU A 323 6.44 -32.16 -16.31
CA LEU A 323 7.40 -32.96 -17.09
C LEU A 323 6.65 -34.11 -17.74
#